data_AF-A0A2P2QWI8-F1
#
_entry.id   AF-A0A2P2QWI8-F1
#
_cell.length_a   1.000
_cell.length_b   1.000
_cell.length_c   1.000
_cell.angle_alpha   90.00
_cell.angle_beta   90.00
_cell.angle_gamma   90.00
#
_symmetry.space_group_name_H-M   'P 1'
#
loop_
_entity.id
_entity.type
_entity.pdbx_description
1 polymer ?
#
loop_
_entity_poly.entity_id
_entity_poly.type
_entity_poly.pdbx_seq_one_letter_code
_entity_poly.pdbx_strand_id
1 'polypeptide(L)'
;MFRYLLQKASLTEDNAFAFLKADNNGDCITYSGFCEALRQLNLTGHGHGLSVEEIKELWVQADVNGNGLVDYKEFQVRNICLM
;
A
#
# COMPACT_ATOMS: atom_id res chain seq x y z
N MET A 1 3.40 -7.08 -8.97
CA MET A 1 2.61 -5.85 -9.13
C MET A 1 2.87 -4.81 -8.04
N PHE A 2 2.86 -5.15 -6.74
CA PHE A 2 3.05 -4.17 -5.66
C PHE A 2 4.46 -3.52 -5.60
N ARG A 3 5.53 -4.30 -5.76
CA ARG A 3 6.92 -3.79 -5.83
C ARG A 3 7.14 -2.76 -6.92
N TYR A 4 6.50 -2.96 -8.07
CA TYR A 4 6.60 -2.04 -9.19
C TYR A 4 6.05 -0.67 -8.83
N LEU A 5 5.00 -0.60 -8.00
CA LEU A 5 4.42 0.66 -7.54
C LEU A 5 5.34 1.38 -6.56
N LEU A 6 5.98 0.64 -5.64
CA LEU A 6 6.99 1.18 -4.72
C LEU A 6 8.23 1.67 -5.48
N GLN A 7 8.72 0.90 -6.46
CA GLN A 7 9.81 1.33 -7.35
C GLN A 7 9.43 2.56 -8.17
N LYS A 8 8.22 2.59 -8.74
CA LYS A 8 7.73 3.74 -9.52
C LYS A 8 7.61 5.00 -8.66
N ALA A 9 7.26 4.84 -7.40
CA ALA A 9 7.23 5.90 -6.40
C ALA A 9 8.62 6.22 -5.80
N SER A 10 9.67 5.46 -6.14
CA SER A 10 11.00 5.55 -5.52
C SER A 10 10.99 5.45 -3.98
N LEU A 11 10.04 4.69 -3.44
CA LEU A 11 9.89 4.50 -2.00
C LEU A 11 10.70 3.29 -1.53
N THR A 12 11.47 3.47 -0.45
CA THR A 12 12.12 2.41 0.33
C THR A 12 11.11 1.75 1.28
N GLU A 13 11.40 0.57 1.83
CA GLU A 13 10.49 -0.16 2.76
C GLU A 13 9.99 0.71 3.91
N ASP A 14 10.91 1.44 4.53
CA ASP A 14 10.64 2.30 5.68
C ASP A 14 9.76 3.50 5.29
N ASN A 15 10.11 4.18 4.20
CA ASN A 15 9.35 5.32 3.70
C ASN A 15 8.03 4.90 3.07
N ALA A 16 7.93 3.71 2.50
CA ALA A 16 6.71 3.20 1.88
C ALA A 16 5.60 3.04 2.91
N PHE A 17 5.92 2.47 4.08
CA PHE A 17 4.94 2.33 5.15
C PHE A 17 4.48 3.69 5.66
N ALA A 18 5.42 4.61 5.94
CA ALA A 18 5.10 5.96 6.37
C ALA A 18 4.29 6.75 5.32
N PHE A 19 4.53 6.50 4.03
CA PHE A 19 3.81 7.15 2.95
C PHE A 19 2.39 6.59 2.77
N LEU A 20 2.23 5.27 2.90
CA LEU A 20 0.93 4.60 2.80
C LEU A 20 0.05 4.85 4.05
N LYS A 21 0.69 5.10 5.19
CA LYS A 21 0.07 5.66 6.39
C LYS A 21 -0.29 7.13 6.12
N ALA A 22 -1.41 7.35 5.42
CA ALA A 22 -1.92 8.69 5.15
C ALA A 22 -2.41 9.40 6.43
N ASP A 23 -2.63 8.65 7.52
CA ASP A 23 -3.22 9.16 8.76
C ASP A 23 -2.24 9.02 9.94
N ASN A 24 -2.08 10.10 10.73
CA ASN A 24 -1.17 10.11 11.88
C ASN A 24 -1.69 9.29 13.09
N ASN A 25 -2.89 8.72 12.99
CA ASN A 25 -3.66 8.26 14.14
C ASN A 25 -3.36 6.81 14.60
N GLY A 26 -2.48 6.06 13.91
CA GLY A 26 -2.12 4.69 14.31
C GLY A 26 -0.88 4.14 13.59
N ASP A 27 -0.28 3.08 14.12
CA ASP A 27 0.85 2.36 13.48
C ASP A 27 0.39 1.34 12.42
N CYS A 28 -0.80 1.56 11.87
CA CYS A 28 -1.51 0.65 10.99
C CYS A 28 -2.02 1.44 9.77
N ILE A 29 -1.89 0.87 8.59
CA ILE A 29 -2.46 1.43 7.36
C ILE A 29 -3.91 0.98 7.27
N THR A 30 -4.83 1.90 6.98
CA THR A 30 -6.25 1.59 6.71
C THR A 30 -6.51 1.52 5.20
N TYR A 31 -7.57 0.83 4.77
CA TYR A 31 -7.94 0.77 3.34
C TYR A 31 -8.13 2.17 2.73
N SER A 32 -8.73 3.08 3.51
CA SER A 32 -8.90 4.49 3.10
C SER A 32 -7.56 5.20 2.94
N GLY A 33 -6.67 5.06 3.92
CA GLY A 33 -5.34 5.68 3.86
C GLY A 33 -4.49 5.12 2.73
N PHE A 34 -4.58 3.81 2.48
CA PHE A 34 -3.94 3.14 1.36
C PHE A 34 -4.42 3.68 0.01
N CYS A 35 -5.73 3.78 -0.19
CA CYS A 35 -6.29 4.33 -1.42
C CYS A 35 -5.88 5.79 -1.63
N GLU A 36 -5.85 6.59 -0.57
CA GLU A 36 -5.45 7.99 -0.63
C GLU A 36 -3.95 8.14 -0.95
N ALA A 37 -3.09 7.31 -0.34
CA ALA A 37 -1.66 7.30 -0.63
C ALA A 37 -1.38 6.87 -2.08
N LEU A 38 -2.06 5.85 -2.61
CA LEU A 38 -1.95 5.49 -4.02
C LEU A 38 -2.39 6.63 -4.95
N ARG A 39 -3.42 7.39 -4.56
CA ARG A 39 -3.83 8.60 -5.28
C ARG A 39 -2.75 9.68 -5.23
N GLN A 40 -2.10 9.88 -4.08
CA GLN A 40 -0.98 10.81 -3.92
C GLN A 40 0.24 10.42 -4.76
N LEU A 41 0.47 9.12 -4.95
CA LEU A 41 1.54 8.61 -5.82
C LEU A 41 1.18 8.68 -7.32
N ASN A 42 0.04 9.28 -7.68
CA ASN A 42 -0.50 9.26 -9.05
C ASN A 42 -0.63 7.84 -9.62
N LEU A 43 -0.80 6.85 -8.74
CA LEU A 43 -0.99 5.44 -9.11
C LEU A 43 -2.47 5.11 -9.38
N THR A 44 -3.39 6.02 -9.10
CA THR A 44 -4.83 5.87 -9.37
C THR A 44 -5.32 6.98 -10.31
N GLY A 45 -6.12 6.66 -11.33
CA GLY A 45 -6.92 7.65 -12.07
C GLY A 45 -6.35 8.25 -13.36
N HIS A 46 -5.06 8.06 -13.69
CA HIS A 46 -4.58 8.25 -15.06
C HIS A 46 -4.61 6.91 -15.81
N GLY A 47 -4.73 6.90 -17.14
CA GLY A 47 -5.00 5.69 -17.96
C GLY A 47 -4.03 4.50 -17.84
N HIS A 48 -3.08 4.55 -16.90
CA HIS A 48 -2.14 3.49 -16.50
C HIS A 48 -2.12 3.23 -14.97
N GLY A 49 -3.08 3.77 -14.23
CA GLY A 49 -3.24 3.58 -12.79
C GLY A 49 -4.01 2.31 -12.44
N LEU A 50 -3.86 1.87 -11.19
CA LEU A 50 -4.57 0.71 -10.66
C LEU A 50 -6.08 0.98 -10.63
N SER A 51 -6.85 0.00 -11.05
CA SER A 51 -8.30 0.00 -10.91
C SER A 51 -8.69 -0.31 -9.46
N VAL A 52 -9.93 0.02 -9.08
CA VAL A 52 -10.45 -0.28 -7.74
C VAL A 52 -10.32 -1.77 -7.41
N GLU A 53 -10.52 -2.64 -8.39
CA GLU A 53 -10.34 -4.09 -8.28
C GLU A 53 -8.89 -4.47 -7.95
N GLU A 54 -7.93 -3.93 -8.70
CA GLU A 54 -6.50 -4.14 -8.43
C GLU A 54 -6.09 -3.61 -7.06
N ILE A 55 -6.56 -2.43 -6.66
CA ILE A 55 -6.30 -1.87 -5.32
C ILE A 55 -6.83 -2.81 -4.25
N LYS A 56 -8.02 -3.38 -4.47
CA LYS A 56 -8.65 -4.32 -3.55
C LYS A 56 -7.93 -5.66 -3.50
N GLU A 57 -7.46 -6.18 -4.62
CA GLU A 57 -6.62 -7.38 -4.65
C GLU A 57 -5.28 -7.16 -3.95
N LEU A 58 -4.65 -6.00 -4.14
CA LEU A 58 -3.42 -5.62 -3.45
C LEU A 58 -3.66 -5.46 -1.94
N TRP A 59 -4.82 -4.91 -1.56
CA TRP A 59 -5.24 -4.82 -0.17
C TRP A 59 -5.38 -6.19 0.48
N VAL A 60 -6.16 -7.09 -0.13
CA VAL A 60 -6.38 -8.46 0.38
C VAL A 60 -5.07 -9.25 0.47
N GLN A 61 -4.08 -8.94 -0.37
CA GLN A 61 -2.76 -9.54 -0.29
C GLN A 61 -1.92 -9.00 0.88
N ALA A 62 -2.09 -7.72 1.22
CA ALA A 62 -1.37 -7.06 2.33
C ALA A 62 -2.01 -7.35 3.69
N ASP A 63 -3.34 -7.38 3.76
CA ASP A 63 -4.15 -7.70 4.93
C ASP A 63 -4.29 -9.23 5.08
N VAL A 64 -3.32 -9.85 5.76
CA VAL A 64 -3.23 -11.31 5.88
C VAL A 64 -4.20 -11.83 6.93
N ASN A 65 -4.35 -11.08 8.02
CA ASN A 65 -5.27 -11.43 9.10
C ASN A 65 -6.75 -11.10 8.76
N GLY A 66 -7.00 -10.31 7.70
CA GLY A 66 -8.34 -9.93 7.25
C GLY A 66 -9.06 -8.96 8.19
N ASN A 67 -8.33 -8.22 9.01
CA ASN A 67 -8.90 -7.30 10.01
C ASN A 67 -9.22 -5.92 9.40
N GLY A 68 -8.88 -5.68 8.13
CA GLY A 68 -9.08 -4.40 7.47
C GLY A 68 -8.04 -3.33 7.85
N LEU A 69 -6.91 -3.72 8.42
CA LEU A 69 -5.76 -2.92 8.80
C LEU A 69 -4.47 -3.64 8.42
N VAL A 70 -3.50 -2.93 7.86
CA VAL A 70 -2.17 -3.50 7.58
C VAL A 70 -1.19 -2.95 8.59
N ASP A 71 -0.73 -3.80 9.50
CA ASP A 71 0.32 -3.47 10.45
C ASP A 71 1.72 -3.50 9.80
N TYR A 72 2.69 -2.83 10.41
CA TYR A 72 4.09 -2.87 9.95
C TYR A 72 4.63 -4.30 9.79
N LYS A 73 4.24 -5.21 10.69
CA LYS A 73 4.60 -6.63 10.60
C LYS A 73 4.03 -7.31 9.36
N GLU A 74 2.76 -7.08 9.03
CA GLU A 74 2.13 -7.67 7.84
C GLU A 74 2.75 -7.10 6.57
N PHE A 75 3.05 -5.80 6.59
CA PHE A 75 3.78 -5.13 5.51
C PHE A 75 5.17 -5.72 5.27
N GLN A 76 5.92 -6.05 6.33
CA GLN A 76 7.24 -6.71 6.22
C GLN A 76 7.15 -8.20 5.82
N VAL A 77 6.18 -8.95 6.36
CA VAL A 77 6.09 -10.41 6.20
C VAL A 77 5.82 -10.82 4.75
N ARG A 78 5.04 -10.05 3.99
CA ARG A 78 4.49 -10.50 2.71
C ARG A 78 5.41 -10.36 1.50
N ASN A 79 6.71 -10.12 1.66
CA ASN A 79 7.62 -9.98 0.52
C ASN A 79 7.16 -8.83 -0.42
N ILE A 80 6.42 -7.83 0.11
CA ILE A 80 6.01 -6.65 -0.66
C ILE A 80 7.24 -5.88 -1.13
N CYS A 81 8.42 -6.09 -0.51
CA CYS A 81 9.68 -5.49 -0.93
C CYS A 81 10.89 -6.44 -1.14
N LEU A 82 10.89 -7.70 -0.68
CA LEU A 82 12.11 -8.53 -0.68
C LEU A 82 12.25 -9.54 -1.83
N MET A 83 12.81 -9.06 -2.94
CA MET A 83 13.62 -9.78 -3.97
C MET A 83 13.94 -8.81 -5.10
#